data_AF-A0A822H797-F1
#
_entry.id   AF-A0A822H797-F1
#
_cell.length_a   1.000
_cell.length_b   1.000
_cell.length_c   1.000
_cell.angle_alpha   90.00
_cell.angle_beta   90.00
_cell.angle_gamma   90.00
#
_symmetry.space_group_name_H-M   'P 1'
#
loop_
_entity.id
_entity.type
_entity.pdbx_description
1 polymer ?
#
loop_
_entity_poly.entity_id
_entity_poly.type
_entity_poly.pdbx_seq_one_letter_code
_entity_poly.pdbx_strand_id
1 'polypeptide(L)'
;VKKFFQRFQNHSTLFILGPLDVSRLAIFAFLIYVPSIGKYLHHNFICSLLNDLFGIQVRSGCSCAGPYVLDLLEIDDEKAEIFTKFITEDSEHRLDKDNDEIPHNALMKPGFTRFNLSYFSNDEEINYILDAVEFLANDGWRFLPLYTYNQENAVWRPRHLSMENHSNAYHSLQMINYQNGT
;
A
#
# COMPACT_ATOMS: atom_id res chain seq x y z
N VAL A 1 10.03 -5.92 18.14
CA VAL A 1 9.84 -7.19 17.41
C VAL A 1 8.88 -8.13 18.11
N LYS A 2 9.16 -8.62 19.33
CA LYS A 2 8.28 -9.54 20.06
C LYS A 2 6.83 -9.06 20.20
N LYS A 3 6.64 -7.78 20.57
CA LYS A 3 5.34 -7.12 20.72
C LYS A 3 4.48 -7.16 19.44
N PHE A 4 5.09 -6.97 18.27
CA PHE A 4 4.41 -7.05 16.97
C PHE A 4 3.89 -8.46 16.71
N PHE A 5 4.75 -9.48 16.84
CA PHE A 5 4.34 -10.87 16.60
C PHE A 5 3.31 -11.35 17.63
N GLN A 6 3.46 -11.02 18.91
CA GLN A 6 2.46 -11.37 19.92
C GLN A 6 1.07 -10.83 19.59
N ARG A 7 0.99 -9.64 18.97
CA ARG A 7 -0.29 -9.01 18.60
C ARG A 7 -0.86 -9.57 17.31
N PHE A 8 -0.02 -9.84 16.32
CA PHE A 8 -0.47 -10.07 14.95
C PHE A 8 -0.29 -11.50 14.41
N GLN A 9 0.45 -12.36 15.11
CA GLN A 9 0.70 -13.73 14.64
C GLN A 9 -0.59 -14.56 14.43
N ASN A 10 -1.66 -14.24 15.16
CA ASN A 10 -2.95 -14.93 15.07
C ASN A 10 -4.06 -14.04 14.48
N HIS A 11 -3.70 -12.93 13.83
CA HIS A 11 -4.70 -12.03 13.27
C HIS A 11 -5.29 -12.64 11.99
N SER A 12 -6.62 -12.75 11.92
CA SER A 12 -7.30 -13.45 10.82
C SER A 12 -7.22 -12.73 9.47
N THR A 13 -7.02 -11.41 9.48
CA THR A 13 -6.96 -10.58 8.27
C THR A 13 -5.56 -10.08 7.93
N LEU A 14 -4.59 -10.18 8.84
CA LEU A 14 -3.25 -9.65 8.63
C LEU A 14 -2.26 -10.79 8.41
N PHE A 15 -1.73 -10.90 7.19
CA PHE A 15 -0.75 -11.91 6.83
C PHE A 15 0.64 -11.31 6.89
N ILE A 16 1.46 -11.77 7.82
CA ILE A 16 2.86 -11.32 7.96
C ILE A 16 3.72 -12.15 7.03
N LEU A 17 4.54 -11.47 6.22
CA LEU A 17 5.44 -12.12 5.28
C LEU A 17 6.81 -12.39 5.91
N GLY A 18 7.33 -13.57 5.59
CA GLY A 18 8.66 -14.05 5.96
C GLY A 18 8.67 -14.88 7.24
N PRO A 19 9.85 -15.41 7.62
CA PRO A 19 9.98 -16.31 8.76
C PRO A 19 9.65 -15.59 10.08
N LEU A 20 8.89 -16.29 10.94
CA LEU A 20 8.37 -15.81 12.22
C LEU A 20 9.22 -16.27 13.42
N ASP A 21 10.06 -17.29 13.21
CA ASP A 21 10.81 -18.03 14.22
C ASP A 21 12.29 -17.63 14.31
N VAL A 22 12.78 -16.83 13.37
CA VAL A 22 14.17 -16.37 13.32
C VAL A 22 14.37 -14.98 13.93
N SER A 23 15.57 -14.74 14.51
CA SER A 23 15.98 -13.41 14.95
C SER A 23 16.06 -12.46 13.75
N ARG A 24 15.39 -11.30 13.84
CA ARG A 24 15.29 -10.34 12.73
C ARG A 24 15.23 -8.90 13.21
N LEU A 25 15.60 -8.00 12.31
CA LEU A 25 15.39 -6.56 12.47
C LEU A 25 13.90 -6.24 12.54
N ALA A 26 13.56 -5.09 13.11
CA ALA A 26 12.19 -4.60 13.25
C ALA A 26 11.63 -4.04 11.93
N ILE A 27 11.76 -4.83 10.86
CA ILE A 27 11.22 -4.56 9.52
C ILE A 27 10.13 -5.60 9.28
N PHE A 28 8.91 -5.14 9.08
CA PHE A 28 7.74 -5.98 8.91
C PHE A 28 7.15 -5.75 7.52
N ALA A 29 6.86 -6.85 6.83
CA ALA A 29 6.15 -6.87 5.55
C ALA A 29 4.85 -7.63 5.76
N PHE A 30 3.75 -7.13 5.23
CA PHE A 30 2.43 -7.71 5.45
C PHE A 30 1.47 -7.47 4.28
N LEU A 31 0.42 -8.29 4.26
CA LEU A 31 -0.76 -8.17 3.43
C LEU A 31 -2.00 -8.06 4.32
N ILE A 32 -3.03 -7.37 3.83
CA ILE A 32 -4.35 -7.35 4.47
C ILE A 32 -5.32 -8.11 3.58
N TYR A 33 -5.86 -9.19 4.11
CA TYR A 33 -6.93 -9.98 3.51
C TYR A 33 -8.28 -9.52 4.04
N VAL A 34 -9.27 -9.39 3.15
CA VAL A 34 -10.62 -8.95 3.51
C VAL A 34 -11.56 -10.14 3.35
N PRO A 35 -11.97 -10.82 4.45
CA PRO A 35 -12.77 -12.03 4.37
C PRO A 35 -14.14 -11.81 3.71
N SER A 36 -14.73 -10.62 3.86
CA SER A 36 -16.04 -10.29 3.27
C SER A 36 -16.00 -10.23 1.74
N ILE A 37 -14.86 -9.93 1.14
CA ILE A 37 -14.66 -9.81 -0.32
C ILE A 37 -13.89 -11.01 -0.87
N GLY A 38 -13.17 -11.74 -0.01
CA GLY A 38 -12.32 -12.85 -0.41
C GLY A 38 -11.06 -12.40 -1.16
N LYS A 39 -10.58 -11.17 -0.93
CA LYS A 39 -9.47 -10.56 -1.67
C LYS A 39 -8.52 -9.80 -0.75
N TYR A 40 -7.30 -9.57 -1.23
CA TYR A 40 -6.30 -8.73 -0.56
C TYR A 40 -6.47 -7.26 -0.92
N LEU A 41 -6.20 -6.37 0.03
CA LEU A 41 -6.07 -4.93 -0.23
C LEU A 41 -4.77 -4.65 -0.97
N HIS A 42 -4.85 -3.75 -1.95
CA HIS A 42 -3.69 -3.34 -2.73
C HIS A 42 -2.66 -2.64 -1.83
N HIS A 43 -1.39 -3.01 -1.92
CA HIS A 43 -0.33 -2.48 -1.06
C HIS A 43 -0.20 -0.95 -1.10
N ASN A 44 -0.28 -0.33 -2.29
CA ASN A 44 -0.27 1.14 -2.40
C ASN A 44 -1.48 1.79 -1.74
N PHE A 45 -2.63 1.12 -1.71
CA PHE A 45 -3.83 1.64 -1.05
C PHE A 45 -3.64 1.66 0.47
N ILE A 46 -3.11 0.57 1.03
CA ILE A 46 -2.76 0.49 2.46
C ILE A 46 -1.77 1.60 2.83
N CYS A 47 -0.76 1.85 1.97
CA CYS A 47 0.21 2.91 2.19
C CYS A 47 -0.43 4.31 2.19
N SER A 48 -1.31 4.60 1.22
CA SER A 48 -2.06 5.85 1.19
C SER A 48 -2.91 6.02 2.45
N LEU A 49 -3.62 4.97 2.91
CA LEU A 49 -4.44 5.06 4.11
C LEU A 49 -3.62 5.31 5.38
N LEU A 50 -2.48 4.63 5.56
CA LEU A 50 -1.59 4.85 6.70
C LEU A 50 -1.05 6.28 6.74
N ASN A 51 -0.71 6.81 5.57
CA ASN A 51 -0.27 8.19 5.45
C ASN A 51 -1.41 9.19 5.74
N ASP A 52 -2.56 9.03 5.09
CA ASP A 52 -3.62 10.02 5.10
C ASP A 52 -4.40 10.06 6.42
N LEU A 53 -4.62 8.90 7.05
CA LEU A 53 -5.41 8.80 8.29
C LEU A 53 -4.55 8.95 9.54
N PHE A 54 -3.31 8.45 9.51
CA PHE A 54 -2.47 8.33 10.71
C PHE A 54 -1.15 9.09 10.62
N GLY A 55 -0.81 9.68 9.46
CA GLY A 55 0.48 10.34 9.25
C GLY A 55 1.67 9.37 9.24
N ILE A 56 1.43 8.06 9.10
CA ILE A 56 2.48 7.03 9.16
C ILE A 56 3.01 6.78 7.75
N GLN A 57 4.27 7.13 7.54
CA GLN A 57 4.95 6.89 6.28
C GLN A 57 5.42 5.44 6.19
N VAL A 58 4.84 4.70 5.26
CA VAL A 58 5.24 3.32 4.94
C VAL A 58 5.67 3.21 3.49
N ARG A 59 6.32 2.10 3.16
CA ARG A 59 6.73 1.80 1.78
C ARG A 59 5.92 0.64 1.27
N SER A 60 5.26 0.83 0.15
CA SER A 60 4.84 -0.27 -0.70
C SER A 60 6.02 -0.74 -1.55
N GLY A 61 6.13 -2.04 -1.75
CA GLY A 61 7.10 -2.63 -2.68
C GLY A 61 6.37 -3.35 -3.80
N CYS A 62 6.68 -2.99 -5.05
CA CYS A 62 6.57 -3.92 -6.17
C CYS A 62 7.92 -4.62 -6.33
N SER A 63 7.91 -5.91 -6.65
CA SER A 63 9.10 -6.75 -6.56
C SER A 63 10.21 -6.36 -7.55
N CYS A 64 11.27 -5.71 -7.06
CA CYS A 64 12.56 -5.65 -7.77
C CYS A 64 13.36 -6.96 -7.61
N ALA A 65 12.88 -7.90 -6.80
CA ALA A 65 13.48 -9.22 -6.55
C ALA A 65 12.49 -10.31 -6.93
N GLY A 66 12.23 -10.43 -8.24
CA GLY A 66 11.14 -11.21 -8.86
C GLY A 66 10.83 -12.53 -8.17
N PRO A 67 11.71 -13.55 -8.23
CA PRO A 67 11.39 -14.91 -7.79
C PRO A 67 11.11 -15.00 -6.28
N TYR A 68 11.89 -14.30 -5.45
CA TYR A 68 11.69 -14.36 -3.99
C TYR A 68 10.31 -13.84 -3.56
N VAL A 69 9.81 -12.80 -4.20
CA VAL A 69 8.49 -12.26 -3.86
C VAL A 69 7.37 -13.13 -4.41
N LEU A 70 7.56 -13.79 -5.55
CA LEU A 70 6.61 -14.77 -6.05
C LEU A 70 6.48 -15.94 -5.06
N ASP A 71 7.62 -16.48 -4.61
CA ASP A 71 7.64 -17.54 -3.58
C ASP A 71 6.97 -17.08 -2.27
N LEU A 72 7.28 -15.85 -1.82
CA LEU A 72 6.75 -15.30 -0.57
C LEU A 72 5.23 -15.02 -0.62
N LEU A 73 4.70 -14.76 -1.82
CA LEU A 73 3.28 -14.55 -2.07
C LEU A 73 2.56 -15.84 -2.51
N GLU A 74 3.25 -16.98 -2.50
CA GLU A 74 2.74 -18.28 -2.96
C GLU A 74 2.18 -18.22 -4.40
N ILE A 75 2.84 -17.44 -5.24
CA ILE A 75 2.54 -17.31 -6.67
C ILE A 75 3.36 -18.37 -7.41
N ASP A 76 2.69 -19.42 -7.87
CA ASP A 76 3.27 -20.43 -8.75
C ASP A 76 3.59 -19.89 -10.14
N ASP A 77 4.37 -20.65 -10.92
CA ASP A 77 4.80 -20.27 -12.27
C ASP A 77 3.61 -20.00 -13.21
N GLU A 78 2.51 -20.75 -13.06
CA GLU A 78 1.29 -20.56 -13.86
C GLU A 78 0.64 -19.21 -13.57
N LYS A 79 0.46 -18.86 -12.29
CA LYS A 79 -0.05 -17.54 -11.88
C LYS A 79 0.92 -16.44 -12.25
N ALA A 80 2.23 -16.66 -12.14
CA ALA A 80 3.24 -15.69 -12.54
C ALA A 80 3.15 -15.38 -14.04
N GLU A 81 2.93 -16.39 -14.88
CA GLU A 81 2.69 -16.21 -16.32
C GLU A 81 1.40 -15.44 -16.57
N ILE A 82 0.32 -15.74 -15.84
CA ILE A 82 -0.95 -15.01 -15.92
C ILE A 82 -0.75 -13.54 -15.53
N PHE A 83 -0.08 -13.25 -14.42
CA PHE A 83 0.23 -11.87 -14.00
C PHE A 83 1.08 -11.17 -15.05
N THR A 84 2.09 -11.84 -15.61
CA THR A 84 2.96 -11.29 -16.65
C THR A 84 2.13 -10.91 -17.87
N LYS A 85 1.27 -11.82 -18.35
CA LYS A 85 0.34 -11.56 -19.46
C LYS A 85 -0.55 -10.35 -19.16
N PHE A 86 -1.22 -10.30 -18.02
CA PHE A 86 -2.05 -9.14 -17.68
C PHE A 86 -1.28 -7.81 -17.59
N ILE A 87 0.00 -7.86 -17.23
CA ILE A 87 0.87 -6.68 -17.15
C ILE A 87 1.34 -6.26 -18.56
N THR A 88 1.57 -7.20 -19.47
CA THR A 88 2.16 -6.96 -20.80
C THR A 88 1.16 -6.90 -21.97
N GLU A 89 -0.04 -7.49 -21.84
CA GLU A 89 -1.00 -7.65 -22.96
C GLU A 89 -1.51 -6.31 -23.53
N ASP A 90 -1.33 -5.18 -22.83
CA ASP A 90 -1.71 -3.83 -23.28
C ASP A 90 -0.53 -2.83 -23.24
N SER A 91 0.72 -3.31 -23.28
CA SER A 91 1.89 -2.42 -23.25
C SER A 91 2.11 -1.70 -24.57
N GLU A 92 1.29 -0.69 -24.88
CA GLU A 92 1.86 0.50 -25.52
C GLU A 92 2.95 1.00 -24.56
N HIS A 93 4.20 1.06 -25.01
CA HIS A 93 5.35 1.46 -24.19
C HIS A 93 5.17 2.90 -23.67
N ARG A 94 4.44 3.05 -22.55
CA ARG A 94 4.27 4.33 -21.87
C ARG A 94 5.50 4.51 -20.99
N LEU A 95 6.40 5.37 -21.42
CA LEU A 95 7.55 5.76 -20.64
C LEU A 95 7.13 6.83 -19.62
N ASP A 96 7.63 6.73 -18.39
CA ASP A 96 7.54 7.82 -17.44
C ASP A 96 8.47 8.98 -17.84
N LYS A 97 8.49 10.05 -17.04
CA LYS A 97 9.36 11.22 -17.30
C LYS A 97 10.86 10.88 -17.25
N ASP A 98 11.21 9.76 -16.63
CA ASP A 98 12.58 9.28 -16.44
C ASP A 98 12.94 8.17 -17.46
N ASN A 99 12.06 7.90 -18.43
CA ASN A 99 12.14 6.84 -19.45
C ASN A 99 12.05 5.40 -18.90
N ASP A 100 11.43 5.20 -17.74
CA ASP A 100 11.08 3.88 -17.25
C ASP A 100 9.74 3.41 -17.83
N GLU A 101 9.65 2.14 -18.21
CA GLU A 101 8.39 1.56 -18.70
C GLU A 101 7.34 1.55 -17.59
N ILE A 102 6.27 2.33 -17.78
CA ILE A 102 5.04 2.26 -16.99
C ILE A 102 4.18 1.15 -17.59
N PRO A 103 3.97 0.03 -16.89
CA PRO A 103 3.03 -0.97 -17.34
C PRO A 103 1.62 -0.40 -17.30
N HIS A 104 0.87 -0.63 -18.37
CA HIS A 104 -0.52 -0.21 -18.51
C HIS A 104 -1.38 -0.64 -17.30
N ASN A 105 -1.09 -1.85 -16.76
CA ASN A 105 -1.79 -2.45 -15.64
C ASN A 105 -0.94 -2.52 -14.37
N ALA A 106 -0.34 -1.40 -13.95
CA ALA A 106 0.41 -1.32 -12.70
C ALA A 106 -0.39 -1.75 -11.45
N LEU A 107 -1.73 -1.72 -11.50
CA LEU A 107 -2.63 -2.20 -10.44
C LEU A 107 -2.54 -3.70 -10.21
N MET A 108 -2.22 -4.47 -11.25
CA MET A 108 -2.17 -5.94 -11.19
C MET A 108 -0.82 -6.45 -10.68
N LYS A 109 0.16 -5.55 -10.46
CA LYS A 109 1.47 -5.94 -9.97
C LYS A 109 1.35 -6.49 -8.53
N PRO A 110 1.77 -7.73 -8.28
CA PRO A 110 1.80 -8.25 -6.93
C PRO A 110 2.84 -7.50 -6.09
N GLY A 111 2.52 -7.29 -4.82
CA GLY A 111 3.37 -6.54 -3.91
C GLY A 111 2.85 -6.56 -2.49
N PHE A 112 3.59 -5.92 -1.59
CA PHE A 112 3.29 -5.92 -0.15
C PHE A 112 3.58 -4.57 0.47
N THR A 113 3.00 -4.34 1.65
CA THR A 113 3.27 -3.15 2.46
C THR A 113 4.35 -3.49 3.47
N ARG A 114 5.33 -2.60 3.64
CA ARG A 114 6.36 -2.76 4.67
C ARG A 114 6.60 -1.47 5.45
N PHE A 115 6.94 -1.64 6.73
CA PHE A 115 7.40 -0.57 7.59
C PHE A 115 8.55 -1.05 8.48
N ASN A 116 9.28 -0.08 9.02
CA ASN A 116 10.32 -0.33 10.02
C ASN A 116 9.92 0.37 11.33
N LEU A 117 10.31 -0.24 12.45
CA LEU A 117 10.25 0.41 13.75
C LEU A 117 11.66 0.84 14.13
N SER A 118 11.83 2.11 14.44
CA SER A 118 13.11 2.65 14.90
C SER A 118 13.45 2.09 16.28
N TYR A 119 14.73 1.87 16.53
CA TYR A 119 15.22 1.49 17.85
C TYR A 119 14.96 2.58 18.91
N PHE A 120 14.92 3.84 18.48
CA PHE A 120 14.68 4.98 19.35
C PHE A 120 13.19 5.25 19.62
N SER A 121 12.29 4.54 18.94
CA SER A 121 10.85 4.74 19.14
C SER A 121 10.43 4.27 20.52
N ASN A 122 9.63 5.10 21.18
CA ASN A 122 9.10 4.74 22.49
C ASN A 122 7.92 3.75 22.35
N ASP A 123 7.49 3.17 23.47
CA ASP A 123 6.42 2.17 23.47
C ASP A 123 5.07 2.71 23.00
N GLU A 124 4.82 4.02 23.20
CA GLU A 124 3.59 4.71 22.81
C GLU A 124 3.51 4.89 21.28
N GLU A 125 4.59 5.36 20.66
CA GLU A 125 4.73 5.47 19.21
C GLU A 125 4.61 4.10 18.54
N ILE A 126 5.25 3.08 19.11
CA ILE A 126 5.11 1.71 18.62
C ILE A 126 3.65 1.28 18.71
N ASN A 127 2.99 1.46 19.85
CA ASN A 127 1.58 1.10 20.01
C ASN A 127 0.69 1.82 19.00
N TYR A 128 0.89 3.13 18.79
CA TYR A 128 0.15 3.91 17.81
C TYR A 128 0.26 3.32 16.40
N ILE A 129 1.48 2.93 15.98
CA ILE A 129 1.69 2.30 14.67
C ILE A 129 0.98 0.94 14.60
N LEU A 130 1.06 0.12 15.65
CA LEU A 130 0.38 -1.18 15.68
C LEU A 130 -1.14 -1.01 15.63
N ASP A 131 -1.70 -0.09 16.42
CA ASP A 131 -3.13 0.18 16.47
C ASP A 131 -3.65 0.70 15.11
N ALA A 132 -2.88 1.55 14.42
CA ALA A 132 -3.19 2.00 13.07
C ALA A 132 -3.22 0.85 12.04
N VAL A 133 -2.24 -0.06 12.09
CA VAL A 133 -2.20 -1.24 11.21
C VAL A 133 -3.37 -2.17 11.50
N GLU A 134 -3.70 -2.40 12.78
CA GLU A 134 -4.84 -3.21 13.21
C GLU A 134 -6.17 -2.62 12.74
N PHE A 135 -6.34 -1.30 12.87
CA PHE A 135 -7.50 -0.59 12.36
C PHE A 135 -7.69 -0.82 10.86
N LEU A 136 -6.63 -0.69 10.06
CA LEU A 136 -6.70 -0.95 8.62
C LEU A 136 -6.95 -2.41 8.28
N ALA A 137 -6.42 -3.33 9.09
CA ALA A 137 -6.64 -4.77 8.91
C ALA A 137 -8.12 -5.15 9.11
N ASN A 138 -8.84 -4.42 9.97
CA ASN A 138 -10.25 -4.67 10.26
C ASN A 138 -11.20 -3.86 9.36
N ASP A 139 -10.93 -2.57 9.16
CA ASP A 139 -11.88 -1.63 8.55
C ASP A 139 -11.31 -0.87 7.34
N GLY A 140 -10.04 -1.08 6.96
CA GLY A 140 -9.39 -0.35 5.87
C GLY A 140 -10.11 -0.48 4.52
N TRP A 141 -10.75 -1.63 4.26
CA TRP A 141 -11.52 -1.86 3.03
C TRP A 141 -12.73 -0.94 2.88
N ARG A 142 -13.28 -0.43 3.99
CA ARG A 142 -14.44 0.48 3.98
C ARG A 142 -14.13 1.82 3.32
N PHE A 143 -12.85 2.19 3.26
CA PHE A 143 -12.40 3.44 2.65
C PHE A 143 -12.25 3.35 1.14
N LEU A 144 -12.32 2.16 0.52
CA LEU A 144 -12.18 1.99 -0.93
C LEU A 144 -13.09 2.93 -1.76
N PRO A 145 -14.39 3.14 -1.41
CA PRO A 145 -15.25 4.06 -2.18
C PRO A 145 -14.78 5.52 -2.15
N LEU A 146 -14.08 5.91 -1.09
CA LEU A 146 -13.58 7.27 -0.87
C LEU A 146 -12.27 7.55 -1.60
N TYR A 147 -11.66 6.54 -2.23
CA TYR A 147 -10.41 6.68 -2.96
C TYR A 147 -10.59 6.40 -4.45
N THR A 148 -9.65 6.89 -5.24
CA THR A 148 -9.55 6.62 -6.67
C THR A 148 -8.11 6.28 -7.01
N TYR A 149 -7.93 5.26 -7.84
CA TYR A 149 -6.63 4.85 -8.34
C TYR A 149 -6.27 5.65 -9.59
N ASN A 150 -5.11 6.30 -9.59
CA ASN A 150 -4.56 6.92 -10.78
C ASN A 150 -3.61 5.94 -11.45
N GLN A 151 -3.97 5.49 -12.66
CA GLN A 151 -3.20 4.50 -13.43
C GLN A 151 -1.85 5.04 -13.91
N GLU A 152 -1.70 6.34 -14.14
CA GLU A 152 -0.47 6.92 -14.69
C GLU A 152 0.71 6.85 -13.71
N ASN A 153 0.43 6.95 -12.42
CA ASN A 153 1.45 6.98 -11.36
C ASN A 153 1.28 5.85 -10.33
N ALA A 154 0.30 4.96 -10.54
CA ALA A 154 -0.04 3.88 -9.62
C ALA A 154 -0.35 4.33 -8.17
N VAL A 155 -0.80 5.58 -8.00
CA VAL A 155 -1.08 6.18 -6.69
C VAL A 155 -2.57 6.15 -6.40
N TRP A 156 -2.91 5.83 -5.15
CA TRP A 156 -4.27 6.00 -4.63
C TRP A 156 -4.41 7.39 -4.04
N ARG A 157 -5.41 8.14 -4.50
CA ARG A 157 -5.75 9.47 -3.98
C ARG A 157 -7.15 9.47 -3.38
N PRO A 158 -7.40 10.25 -2.33
CA PRO A 158 -8.76 10.54 -1.92
C PRO A 158 -9.54 11.07 -3.12
N ARG A 159 -10.73 10.54 -3.34
CA ARG A 159 -11.67 11.07 -4.30
C ARG A 159 -12.03 12.47 -3.83
N HIS A 160 -11.61 13.49 -4.58
CA HIS A 160 -12.18 14.81 -4.41
C HIS A 160 -13.67 14.67 -4.70
N LEU A 161 -14.50 14.75 -3.67
CA LEU A 161 -15.90 15.08 -3.86
C LEU A 161 -15.87 16.44 -4.55
N SER A 162 -16.24 16.49 -5.82
CA SER A 162 -16.66 17.73 -6.46
C SER A 162 -17.86 18.21 -5.66
N MET A 163 -17.59 19.01 -4.61
CA MET A 163 -18.63 19.78 -3.96
C MET A 163 -19.08 20.78 -5.01
N GLU A 164 -20.22 20.51 -5.64
CA GLU A 164 -20.95 21.55 -6.33
C GLU A 164 -21.17 22.70 -5.34
N ASN A 165 -20.57 23.85 -5.65
CA ASN A 165 -20.98 25.18 -5.17
C ASN A 165 -21.00 25.42 -3.65
N HIS A 166 -19.87 25.22 -2.96
CA HIS A 166 -19.58 26.04 -1.78
C HIS A 166 -18.31 26.86 -2.00
N SER A 167 -18.54 28.11 -2.39
CA SER A 167 -17.55 29.19 -2.37
C SER A 167 -16.79 29.22 -1.03
N ASN A 168 -15.47 29.14 -1.10
CA ASN A 168 -14.49 29.50 -0.05
C ASN A 168 -14.22 28.53 1.12
N ALA A 169 -13.96 27.25 0.89
CA ALA A 169 -13.13 26.50 1.84
C ALA A 169 -12.38 25.37 1.15
N TYR A 170 -11.09 25.24 1.46
CA TYR A 170 -10.12 24.21 1.04
C TYR A 170 -9.47 24.44 -0.33
N HIS A 171 -8.42 25.28 -0.35
CA HIS A 171 -7.41 25.22 -1.40
C HIS A 171 -6.62 23.91 -1.27
N SER A 172 -6.57 23.12 -2.35
CA SER A 172 -5.61 22.02 -2.44
C SER A 172 -4.21 22.61 -2.58
N LEU A 173 -3.19 21.99 -1.99
CA LEU A 173 -1.78 22.37 -2.18
C LEU A 173 -1.38 22.36 -3.67
N GLN A 174 -2.11 21.64 -4.52
CA GLN A 174 -1.94 21.65 -5.98
C GLN A 174 -2.44 22.93 -6.65
N MET A 175 -3.29 23.71 -5.97
CA MET A 175 -3.73 25.02 -6.43
C MET A 175 -2.74 26.13 -6.06
N ILE A 176 -1.71 25.81 -5.27
CA ILE A 176 -0.68 26.77 -4.86
C ILE A 176 0.42 26.79 -5.91
N ASN A 177 0.50 27.89 -6.66
CA ASN A 177 1.54 28.14 -7.64
C ASN A 177 2.23 29.47 -7.33
N TYR A 178 3.57 29.47 -7.38
CA TYR A 178 4.41 30.66 -7.23
C TYR A 178 4.02 31.82 -8.17
N GLN A 179 3.40 31.53 -9.31
CA GLN A 179 2.91 32.55 -10.24
C GLN A 179 1.69 33.32 -9.73
N ASN A 180 0.85 32.70 -8.89
CA ASN A 180 -0.43 33.27 -8.46
C ASN A 180 -0.49 33.67 -6.98
N GLY A 181 0.58 33.43 -6.21
CA GLY A 181 0.75 34.03 -4.88
C GLY A 181 -0.29 33.62 -3.82
N THR A 182 -0.96 32.48 -4.00
CA THR A 182 -1.80 31.82 -2.99
C THR A 182 -1.53 30.34 -3.02
#